data_AF-A0A661NHG2-F1
#
_entry.id   AF-A0A661NHG2-F1
#
_cell.length_a   1.000
_cell.length_b   1.000
_cell.length_c   1.000
_cell.angle_alpha   90.00
_cell.angle_beta   90.00
_cell.angle_gamma   90.00
#
_symmetry.space_group_name_H-M   'P 1'
#
loop_
_entity.id
_entity.type
_entity.pdbx_description
1 polymer ?
#
loop_
_entity_poly.entity_id
_entity_poly.type
_entity_poly.pdbx_seq_one_letter_code
_entity_poly.pdbx_strand_id
1 'polypeptide(L)'
;MGDHVVGTALDYWLIIGYFVAILGFGAFFARFTRTTRDFFFGGQRFSWWLIAFSCVATTVGSYSFYKYSAKAFSYGLSSSMTYLNDWFWLPLWLLTWLPIIYFMRITSIPEYFQKRFDRPARLAATFILLVFMIGYVGINLLTLGKCLNVLLGWPVFWAAALVAVVTGVYVMAGGQTSVIMTDLIQGALLLVAGFVLFYLGLDALGQGRGVVSGLDNFWHLLPPGHRYPFADFNRPADFNSVGIFWQDAFGNGVAFYFINQGLIMRFLSARSVREGRRAMVFILLLLMPLAAIAVSNAGWVGRALAGAGLLETPKDLDDIFVVVAAKLCQPGVFGLVLAALTAALMSTADTLINAVSAVVINDIYRPYLAPDRPDRHYLAASRWVAIATAGLGLALVPVFGQFESIYVAHGTFTAAVTPPMAVALLLGVLWKRYTPRAALWTMVGGALCVGASFVWPQLITPFAHGTPMFPDGPGPHAAYKAYTYIRALYAVAVSAAIGVTVTWFTTPRPAEAIKGLTWSTVTDAMRLFKGAEPNLEEGCQVRLRPVLRDEVAGEELQLVNLPAAALEKLRARPGDLVHLRDGRRWLGGLRSVHARLGEPGGEPGTCRLPRALAARGSLLKSKTLLVDKII
;
A
#
# COMPACT_ATOMS: atom_id res chain seq x y z
N MET A 1 -2.93 27.40 21.99
CA MET A 1 -2.23 28.37 22.84
C MET A 1 -2.22 27.77 24.24
N GLY A 2 -1.04 27.43 24.79
CA GLY A 2 -0.87 26.77 26.09
C GLY A 2 0.23 25.68 26.10
N ASP A 3 1.46 26.11 26.38
CA ASP A 3 2.72 25.44 26.73
C ASP A 3 2.69 24.01 27.31
N HIS A 4 2.63 22.98 26.47
CA HIS A 4 3.18 21.66 26.81
C HIS A 4 3.90 21.05 25.60
N VAL A 5 5.10 21.56 25.31
CA VAL A 5 6.06 20.84 24.47
C VAL A 5 6.48 19.58 25.24
N VAL A 6 5.97 18.42 24.83
CA VAL A 6 6.13 17.15 25.57
C VAL A 6 7.53 16.55 25.41
N GLY A 7 8.24 16.87 24.33
CA GLY A 7 9.52 16.24 23.99
C GLY A 7 10.70 16.70 24.85
N THR A 8 11.49 15.76 25.36
CA THR A 8 12.77 16.02 26.02
C THR A 8 13.91 16.18 25.01
N ALA A 9 15.07 16.73 25.44
CA ALA A 9 16.26 16.83 24.59
C ALA A 9 16.73 15.48 24.03
N LEU A 10 16.58 14.41 24.82
CA LEU A 10 16.92 13.05 24.40
C LEU A 10 15.96 12.53 23.31
N ASP A 11 14.66 12.87 23.40
CA ASP A 11 13.69 12.52 22.37
C ASP A 11 14.00 13.21 21.04
N TYR A 12 14.41 14.48 21.06
CA TYR A 12 14.81 15.21 19.85
C TYR A 12 16.06 14.61 19.19
N TRP A 13 17.07 14.26 19.98
CA TRP A 13 18.27 13.59 19.44
C TRP A 13 17.96 12.23 18.83
N LEU A 14 17.05 11.46 19.43
CA LEU A 14 16.60 10.19 18.87
C LEU A 14 15.85 10.38 17.54
N ILE A 15 14.97 11.38 17.45
CA ILE A 15 14.26 11.70 16.21
C ILE A 15 15.25 12.12 15.11
N ILE A 16 16.16 13.06 15.41
CA ILE A 16 17.18 13.52 14.44
C ILE A 16 18.08 12.35 14.01
N GLY A 17 18.56 11.55 14.96
CA GLY A 17 19.38 10.37 14.69
C GLY A 17 18.65 9.35 13.80
N TYR A 18 17.35 9.13 14.05
CA TYR A 18 16.49 8.30 13.21
C TYR A 18 16.40 8.84 11.77
N PHE A 19 16.13 10.14 11.59
CA PHE A 19 16.07 10.76 10.26
C PHE A 19 17.39 10.61 9.50
N VAL A 20 18.51 10.90 10.15
CA VAL A 20 19.85 10.73 9.55
C VAL A 20 20.09 9.27 9.16
N ALA A 21 19.74 8.32 10.03
CA ALA A 21 19.91 6.89 9.77
C ALA A 21 19.09 6.42 8.57
N ILE A 22 17.81 6.82 8.47
CA ILE A 22 16.94 6.43 7.36
C ILE A 22 17.35 7.09 6.05
N LEU A 23 17.69 8.37 6.06
CA LEU A 23 18.19 9.06 4.87
C LEU A 23 19.51 8.44 4.39
N GLY A 24 20.43 8.12 5.30
CA GLY A 24 21.69 7.45 4.98
C GLY A 24 21.48 6.03 4.45
N PHE A 25 20.59 5.26 5.08
CA PHE A 25 20.24 3.91 4.66
C PHE A 25 19.60 3.91 3.26
N GLY A 26 18.66 4.83 3.05
CA GLY A 26 17.99 5.01 1.76
C GLY A 26 18.96 5.44 0.65
N ALA A 27 19.86 6.39 0.93
CA ALA A 27 20.91 6.81 -0.01
C ALA A 27 21.87 5.66 -0.37
N PHE A 28 22.21 4.79 0.58
CA PHE A 28 23.01 3.60 0.31
C PHE A 28 22.35 2.64 -0.68
N PHE A 29 21.02 2.49 -0.63
CA PHE A 29 20.29 1.62 -1.56
C PHE A 29 19.98 2.28 -2.91
N ALA A 30 20.04 3.61 -3.00
CA ALA A 30 19.88 4.35 -4.26
C ALA A 30 20.87 3.90 -5.35
N ARG A 31 22.07 3.43 -4.97
CA ARG A 31 23.09 2.93 -5.92
C ARG A 31 22.66 1.69 -6.72
N PHE A 32 21.61 1.00 -6.29
CA PHE A 32 21.03 -0.15 -7.00
C PHE A 32 19.95 0.27 -8.02
N THR A 33 19.72 1.57 -8.19
CA THR A 33 18.74 2.14 -9.12
C THR A 33 19.46 2.76 -10.31
N ARG A 34 19.50 2.05 -11.45
CA ARG A 34 20.25 2.49 -12.66
C ARG A 34 19.36 2.77 -13.86
N THR A 35 18.18 2.18 -13.91
CA THR A 35 17.22 2.29 -15.02
C THR A 35 15.84 2.71 -14.50
N THR A 36 14.94 3.16 -15.37
CA THR A 36 13.53 3.43 -14.98
C THR A 36 12.83 2.19 -14.43
N ARG A 37 13.13 0.99 -14.96
CA ARG A 37 12.60 -0.27 -14.43
C ARG A 37 13.09 -0.55 -13.01
N ASP A 38 14.34 -0.22 -12.70
CA ASP A 38 14.86 -0.33 -11.32
C ASP A 38 14.23 0.73 -10.42
N PHE A 39 14.02 1.94 -10.95
CA PHE A 39 13.45 3.07 -10.22
C PHE A 39 12.00 2.82 -9.82
N PHE A 40 11.18 2.20 -10.67
CA PHE A 40 9.76 1.95 -10.37
C PHE A 40 9.46 0.56 -9.83
N PHE A 41 10.18 -0.48 -10.27
CA PHE A 41 9.83 -1.88 -9.97
C PHE A 41 10.97 -2.66 -9.30
N GLY A 42 12.04 -1.98 -8.90
CA GLY A 42 13.17 -2.60 -8.20
C GLY A 42 13.79 -3.80 -8.93
N GLY A 43 13.65 -3.90 -10.25
CA GLY A 43 14.17 -5.00 -11.05
C GLY A 43 13.50 -6.36 -10.84
N GLN A 44 12.28 -6.43 -10.27
CA GLN A 44 11.56 -7.68 -10.02
C GLN A 44 12.33 -8.67 -9.13
N ARG A 45 13.11 -8.21 -8.15
CA ARG A 45 14.07 -9.08 -7.46
C ARG A 45 13.66 -9.54 -6.07
N PHE A 46 12.63 -8.95 -5.47
CA PHE A 46 12.42 -9.05 -4.04
C PHE A 46 11.66 -10.32 -3.61
N SER A 47 12.01 -10.78 -2.42
CA SER A 47 11.34 -11.86 -1.69
C SER A 47 10.10 -11.34 -0.98
N TRP A 48 9.16 -12.25 -0.71
CA TRP A 48 7.84 -11.93 -0.17
C TRP A 48 7.86 -11.12 1.13
N TRP A 49 8.81 -11.36 2.03
CA TRP A 49 8.87 -10.70 3.34
C TRP A 49 9.24 -9.22 3.24
N LEU A 50 10.12 -8.84 2.31
CA LEU A 50 10.44 -7.44 2.02
C LEU A 50 9.21 -6.69 1.51
N ILE A 51 8.49 -7.32 0.57
CA ILE A 51 7.24 -6.77 0.04
C ILE A 51 6.21 -6.64 1.16
N ALA A 52 6.06 -7.66 2.01
CA ALA A 52 5.07 -7.67 3.07
C ALA A 52 5.27 -6.54 4.10
N PHE A 53 6.47 -6.40 4.65
CA PHE A 53 6.77 -5.31 5.59
C PHE A 53 6.67 -3.94 4.93
N SER A 54 7.12 -3.82 3.68
CA SER A 54 7.01 -2.56 2.95
C SER A 54 5.56 -2.15 2.68
N CYS A 55 4.70 -3.10 2.31
CA CYS A 55 3.27 -2.85 2.18
C CYS A 55 2.66 -2.40 3.52
N VAL A 56 3.03 -3.03 4.63
CA VAL A 56 2.44 -2.73 5.94
C VAL A 56 2.88 -1.37 6.47
N ALA A 57 4.14 -0.98 6.28
CA ALA A 57 4.59 0.38 6.59
C ALA A 57 3.78 1.46 5.84
N THR A 58 3.44 1.19 4.58
CA THR A 58 2.56 2.07 3.79
C THR A 58 1.09 1.97 4.18
N THR A 59 0.62 0.79 4.57
CA THR A 59 -0.79 0.55 4.92
C THR A 59 -1.11 1.23 6.24
N VAL A 60 -0.22 1.09 7.22
CA VAL A 60 -0.29 1.79 8.49
C VAL A 60 0.22 3.22 8.31
N GLY A 61 -0.54 3.99 7.54
CA GLY A 61 -0.17 5.32 7.15
C GLY A 61 -0.31 6.34 8.27
N SER A 62 0.12 7.56 7.93
CA SER A 62 0.15 8.78 8.73
C SER A 62 -0.94 8.96 9.79
N TYR A 63 -2.20 8.82 9.38
CA TYR A 63 -3.36 9.12 10.21
C TYR A 63 -3.78 7.93 11.08
N SER A 64 -3.21 6.74 10.87
CA SER A 64 -3.69 5.51 11.48
C SER A 64 -3.65 5.58 13.01
N PHE A 65 -2.53 6.02 13.58
CA PHE A 65 -2.38 6.10 15.03
C PHE A 65 -3.36 7.09 15.66
N TYR A 66 -3.50 8.29 15.09
CA TYR A 66 -4.45 9.31 15.57
C TYR A 66 -5.90 8.82 15.42
N LYS A 67 -6.29 8.49 14.19
CA LYS A 67 -7.64 8.05 13.82
C LYS A 67 -8.08 6.82 14.62
N TYR A 68 -7.28 5.77 14.60
CA TYR A 68 -7.69 4.49 15.19
C TYR A 68 -7.58 4.50 16.71
N SER A 69 -6.68 5.28 17.30
CA SER A 69 -6.71 5.48 18.75
C SER A 69 -7.94 6.26 19.19
N ALA A 70 -8.34 7.32 18.47
CA ALA A 70 -9.57 8.07 18.77
C ALA A 70 -10.83 7.18 18.68
N LYS A 71 -10.94 6.38 17.61
CA LYS A 71 -12.06 5.44 17.44
C LYS A 71 -11.99 4.27 18.42
N ALA A 72 -10.81 3.77 18.77
CA ALA A 72 -10.61 2.76 19.81
C ALA A 72 -11.05 3.23 21.19
N PHE A 73 -10.77 4.50 21.54
CA PHE A 73 -11.21 5.08 22.80
C PHE A 73 -12.74 5.20 22.86
N SER A 74 -13.35 5.59 21.74
CA SER A 74 -14.78 5.86 21.62
C SER A 74 -15.63 4.60 21.49
N TYR A 75 -15.14 3.59 20.75
CA TYR A 75 -15.93 2.44 20.29
C TYR A 75 -15.28 1.08 20.59
N GLY A 76 -14.13 1.05 21.25
CA GLY A 76 -13.48 -0.18 21.70
C GLY A 76 -12.90 -1.02 20.57
N LEU A 77 -12.99 -2.35 20.70
CA LEU A 77 -12.40 -3.33 19.78
C LEU A 77 -13.01 -3.29 18.38
N SER A 78 -14.18 -2.69 18.19
CA SER A 78 -14.74 -2.44 16.86
C SER A 78 -13.81 -1.60 15.96
N SER A 79 -12.93 -0.78 16.56
CA SER A 79 -11.89 -0.03 15.82
C SER A 79 -10.93 -0.94 15.02
N SER A 80 -10.67 -2.15 15.53
CA SER A 80 -9.79 -3.13 14.87
C SER A 80 -10.31 -3.61 13.52
N MET A 81 -11.63 -3.51 13.30
CA MET A 81 -12.25 -3.93 12.05
C MET A 81 -11.73 -3.13 10.86
N THR A 82 -11.14 -1.95 11.08
CA THR A 82 -10.61 -1.15 9.96
C THR A 82 -9.40 -1.78 9.25
N TYR A 83 -8.71 -2.73 9.87
CA TYR A 83 -7.65 -3.52 9.21
C TYR A 83 -7.98 -5.01 9.12
N LEU A 84 -9.00 -5.47 9.85
CA LEU A 84 -9.38 -6.88 9.90
C LEU A 84 -10.49 -7.26 8.91
N ASN A 85 -11.12 -6.30 8.24
CA ASN A 85 -12.27 -6.55 7.37
C ASN A 85 -11.90 -6.84 5.89
N ASP A 86 -10.63 -6.72 5.48
CA ASP A 86 -10.21 -6.83 4.07
C ASP A 86 -10.03 -8.25 3.52
N TRP A 87 -10.17 -9.28 4.37
CA TRP A 87 -9.83 -10.67 4.05
C TRP A 87 -10.61 -11.25 2.85
N PHE A 88 -11.82 -10.77 2.58
CA PHE A 88 -12.64 -11.27 1.47
C PHE A 88 -12.11 -10.87 0.08
N TRP A 89 -11.20 -9.89 0.00
CA TRP A 89 -10.48 -9.58 -1.23
C TRP A 89 -9.38 -10.59 -1.57
N LEU A 90 -8.90 -11.35 -0.59
CA LEU A 90 -7.74 -12.24 -0.72
C LEU A 90 -7.88 -13.23 -1.89
N PRO A 91 -8.98 -14.00 -2.04
CA PRO A 91 -9.09 -14.98 -3.13
C PRO A 91 -9.04 -14.31 -4.50
N LEU A 92 -9.81 -13.22 -4.66
CA LEU A 92 -9.84 -12.47 -5.91
C LEU A 92 -8.46 -11.94 -6.26
N TRP A 93 -7.77 -11.36 -5.28
CA TRP A 93 -6.47 -10.74 -5.49
C TRP A 93 -5.38 -11.78 -5.83
N LEU A 94 -5.31 -12.90 -5.10
CA LEU A 94 -4.30 -13.95 -5.28
C LEU A 94 -4.46 -14.75 -6.59
N LEU A 95 -5.71 -15.02 -6.96
CA LEU A 95 -6.06 -15.90 -8.09
C LEU A 95 -6.22 -15.14 -9.40
N THR A 96 -6.61 -13.86 -9.36
CA THR A 96 -6.91 -13.09 -10.58
C THR A 96 -6.02 -11.88 -10.71
N TRP A 97 -6.07 -10.93 -9.78
CA TRP A 97 -5.46 -9.61 -9.99
C TRP A 97 -3.93 -9.67 -10.05
N LEU A 98 -3.28 -10.30 -9.06
CA LEU A 98 -1.82 -10.45 -9.04
C LEU A 98 -1.27 -11.18 -10.27
N PRO A 99 -1.82 -12.34 -10.69
CA PRO A 99 -1.40 -12.99 -11.93
C PRO A 99 -1.56 -12.10 -13.17
N ILE A 100 -2.68 -11.37 -13.31
CA ILE A 100 -2.92 -10.49 -14.46
C ILE A 100 -1.86 -9.38 -14.52
N ILE A 101 -1.65 -8.64 -13.42
CA ILE A 101 -0.68 -7.53 -13.41
C ILE A 101 0.74 -8.01 -13.69
N TYR A 102 1.12 -9.17 -13.12
CA TYR A 102 2.47 -9.69 -13.22
C TYR A 102 2.77 -10.25 -14.62
N PHE A 103 1.91 -11.15 -15.13
CA PHE A 103 2.15 -11.84 -16.39
C PHE A 103 1.89 -10.97 -17.61
N MET A 104 0.89 -10.07 -17.56
CA MET A 104 0.66 -9.10 -18.65
C MET A 104 1.60 -7.89 -18.61
N ARG A 105 2.53 -7.87 -17.63
CA ARG A 105 3.50 -6.78 -17.39
C ARG A 105 2.82 -5.42 -17.36
N ILE A 106 1.73 -5.33 -16.62
CA ILE A 106 0.98 -4.08 -16.45
C ILE A 106 1.78 -3.24 -15.46
N THR A 107 2.32 -2.13 -15.94
CA THR A 107 3.17 -1.22 -15.17
C THR A 107 2.35 -0.18 -14.40
N SER A 108 1.13 0.11 -14.85
CA SER A 108 0.20 1.02 -14.19
C SER A 108 -1.26 0.62 -14.34
N ILE A 109 -2.11 1.08 -13.41
CA ILE A 109 -3.57 0.86 -13.51
C ILE A 109 -4.16 1.43 -14.80
N PRO A 110 -3.82 2.65 -15.26
CA PRO A 110 -4.34 3.14 -16.53
C PRO A 110 -3.90 2.29 -17.73
N GLU A 111 -2.70 1.70 -17.71
CA GLU A 111 -2.28 0.74 -18.74
C GLU A 111 -3.19 -0.50 -18.78
N TYR A 112 -3.66 -0.99 -17.63
CA TYR A 112 -4.68 -2.05 -17.61
C TYR A 112 -5.95 -1.61 -18.35
N PHE A 113 -6.47 -0.42 -18.04
CA PHE A 113 -7.65 0.12 -18.72
C PHE A 113 -7.43 0.28 -20.23
N GLN A 114 -6.24 0.70 -20.66
CA GLN A 114 -5.89 0.77 -22.08
C GLN A 114 -5.90 -0.60 -22.77
N LYS A 115 -5.28 -1.61 -22.14
CA LYS A 115 -5.20 -2.97 -22.70
C LYS A 115 -6.57 -3.62 -22.74
N ARG A 116 -7.34 -3.52 -21.65
CA ARG A 116 -8.65 -4.16 -21.47
C ARG A 116 -9.77 -3.46 -22.25
N PHE A 117 -9.67 -2.15 -22.42
CA PHE A 117 -10.69 -1.31 -23.04
C PHE A 117 -10.09 -0.49 -24.18
N ASP A 118 -9.81 0.78 -23.98
CA ASP A 118 -9.37 1.72 -25.00
C ASP A 118 -8.70 2.98 -24.40
N ARG A 119 -8.37 3.94 -25.27
CA ARG A 119 -7.70 5.19 -24.90
C ARG A 119 -8.57 6.12 -24.03
N PRO A 120 -9.88 6.33 -24.31
CA PRO A 120 -10.75 7.07 -23.41
C PRO A 120 -10.77 6.50 -21.98
N ALA A 121 -10.88 5.17 -21.84
CA ALA A 121 -10.84 4.53 -20.53
C ALA A 121 -9.49 4.75 -19.82
N ARG A 122 -8.36 4.67 -20.55
CA ARG A 122 -7.03 5.01 -20.00
C ARG A 122 -7.00 6.43 -19.45
N LEU A 123 -7.41 7.42 -20.24
CA LEU A 123 -7.33 8.84 -19.84
C LEU A 123 -8.20 9.13 -18.61
N ALA A 124 -9.41 8.58 -18.56
CA ALA A 124 -10.29 8.69 -17.41
C ALA A 124 -9.66 8.08 -16.15
N ALA A 125 -9.12 6.85 -16.26
CA ALA A 125 -8.44 6.19 -15.16
C ALA A 125 -7.19 6.97 -14.68
N THR A 126 -6.38 7.48 -15.62
CA THR A 126 -5.21 8.32 -15.28
C THR A 126 -5.62 9.56 -14.50
N PHE A 127 -6.63 10.30 -14.96
CA PHE A 127 -7.08 11.51 -14.29
C PHE A 127 -7.59 11.22 -12.87
N ILE A 128 -8.50 10.25 -12.71
CA ILE A 128 -9.08 9.89 -11.41
C ILE A 128 -7.98 9.40 -10.46
N LEU A 129 -7.06 8.56 -10.94
CA LEU A 129 -5.97 8.03 -10.14
C LEU A 129 -4.99 9.12 -9.69
N LEU A 130 -4.66 10.10 -10.54
CA LEU A 130 -3.80 11.22 -10.18
C LEU A 130 -4.48 12.14 -9.15
N VAL A 131 -5.77 12.45 -9.32
CA VAL A 131 -6.54 13.21 -8.33
C VAL A 131 -6.49 12.49 -6.98
N PHE A 132 -6.78 11.19 -6.96
CA PHE A 132 -6.72 10.36 -5.76
C PHE A 132 -5.34 10.41 -5.09
N MET A 133 -4.25 10.12 -5.82
CA MET A 133 -2.92 10.03 -5.22
C MET A 133 -2.39 11.39 -4.76
N ILE A 134 -2.55 12.46 -5.54
CA ILE A 134 -2.08 13.81 -5.18
C ILE A 134 -2.85 14.35 -3.98
N GLY A 135 -4.18 14.20 -3.97
CA GLY A 135 -4.99 14.57 -2.80
C GLY A 135 -4.57 13.78 -1.56
N TYR A 136 -4.27 12.50 -1.73
CA TYR A 136 -3.80 11.67 -0.62
C TYR A 136 -2.41 12.09 -0.10
N VAL A 137 -1.50 12.55 -0.96
CA VAL A 137 -0.24 13.19 -0.52
C VAL A 137 -0.54 14.40 0.36
N GLY A 138 -1.48 15.26 -0.03
CA GLY A 138 -1.87 16.44 0.76
C GLY A 138 -2.40 16.10 2.16
N ILE A 139 -3.27 15.08 2.27
CA ILE A 139 -3.78 14.59 3.57
C ILE A 139 -2.64 14.04 4.44
N ASN A 140 -1.69 13.30 3.84
CA ASN A 140 -0.53 12.77 4.55
C ASN A 140 0.35 13.90 5.10
N LEU A 141 0.64 14.92 4.28
CA LEU A 141 1.44 16.08 4.70
C LEU A 141 0.74 16.91 5.78
N LEU A 142 -0.58 17.10 5.70
CA LEU A 142 -1.36 17.75 6.76
C LEU A 142 -1.25 16.99 8.09
N THR A 143 -1.41 15.67 8.05
CA THR A 143 -1.33 14.81 9.23
C THR A 143 0.04 14.91 9.90
N LEU A 144 1.08 14.93 9.07
CA LEU A 144 2.46 15.04 9.50
C LEU A 144 2.78 16.43 10.08
N GLY A 145 2.23 17.49 9.48
CA GLY A 145 2.30 18.84 10.03
C GLY A 145 1.60 18.96 11.39
N LYS A 146 0.42 18.34 11.56
CA LYS A 146 -0.30 18.30 12.85
C LYS A 146 0.50 17.53 13.91
N CYS A 147 1.06 16.39 13.54
CA CYS A 147 1.91 15.60 14.44
C CYS A 147 3.11 16.42 14.94
N LEU A 148 3.84 17.07 14.04
CA LEU A 148 4.98 17.91 14.43
C LEU A 148 4.57 19.17 15.20
N ASN A 149 3.37 19.71 14.97
CA ASN A 149 2.84 20.83 15.75
C ASN A 149 2.66 20.45 17.23
N VAL A 150 2.09 19.28 17.51
CA VAL A 150 1.92 18.78 18.89
C VAL A 150 3.28 18.56 19.57
N LEU A 151 4.30 18.12 18.80
CA LEU A 151 5.61 17.79 19.34
C LEU A 151 6.52 19.00 19.55
N LEU A 152 6.59 19.89 18.57
CA LEU A 152 7.55 20.99 18.51
C LEU A 152 6.92 22.36 18.69
N GLY A 153 5.58 22.44 18.72
CA GLY A 153 4.83 23.70 18.69
C GLY A 153 4.85 24.43 17.34
N TRP A 154 5.45 23.83 16.30
CA TRP A 154 5.64 24.48 15.00
C TRP A 154 4.32 24.67 14.25
N PRO A 155 4.09 25.78 13.54
CA PRO A 155 2.90 25.94 12.71
C PRO A 155 2.78 24.78 11.70
N VAL A 156 1.58 24.19 11.63
CA VAL A 156 1.29 22.97 10.85
C VAL A 156 1.80 23.05 9.41
N PHE A 157 1.62 24.20 8.74
CA PHE A 157 2.06 24.39 7.36
C PHE A 157 3.59 24.30 7.20
N TRP A 158 4.36 24.94 8.09
CA TRP A 158 5.82 24.92 8.02
C TRP A 158 6.40 23.56 8.39
N ALA A 159 5.77 22.88 9.35
CA ALA A 159 6.10 21.50 9.66
C ALA A 159 5.85 20.57 8.46
N ALA A 160 4.69 20.70 7.80
CA ALA A 160 4.38 19.95 6.58
C ALA A 160 5.35 20.29 5.43
N ALA A 161 5.75 21.56 5.29
CA ALA A 161 6.69 22.00 4.26
C ALA A 161 8.07 21.37 4.44
N LEU A 162 8.60 21.34 5.67
CA LEU A 162 9.87 20.67 5.96
C LEU A 162 9.82 19.21 5.53
N VAL A 163 8.75 18.49 5.89
CA VAL A 163 8.70 17.06 5.54
C VAL A 163 8.47 16.85 4.04
N ALA A 164 7.66 17.68 3.38
CA ALA A 164 7.50 17.62 1.93
C ALA A 164 8.84 17.77 1.19
N VAL A 165 9.72 18.67 1.66
CA VAL A 165 11.08 18.85 1.12
C VAL A 165 11.94 17.60 1.38
N VAL A 166 11.98 17.11 2.62
CA VAL A 166 12.80 15.95 2.99
C VAL A 166 12.39 14.69 2.21
N THR A 167 11.09 14.38 2.19
CA THR A 167 10.52 13.25 1.45
C THR A 167 10.74 13.41 -0.05
N GLY A 168 10.50 14.61 -0.62
CA GLY A 168 10.67 14.85 -2.06
C GLY A 168 12.11 14.64 -2.54
N VAL A 169 13.10 15.14 -1.78
CA VAL A 169 14.53 14.97 -2.08
C VAL A 169 14.94 13.50 -1.96
N TYR A 170 14.47 12.81 -0.92
CA TYR A 170 14.80 11.42 -0.69
C TYR A 170 14.23 10.49 -1.79
N VAL A 171 12.95 10.65 -2.15
CA VAL A 171 12.29 9.86 -3.21
C VAL A 171 12.98 10.07 -4.56
N MET A 172 13.40 11.31 -4.85
CA MET A 172 14.17 11.63 -6.05
C MET A 172 15.45 10.77 -6.18
N ALA A 173 16.16 10.58 -5.07
CA ALA A 173 17.43 9.87 -5.05
C ALA A 173 17.26 8.34 -5.10
N GLY A 174 16.31 7.79 -4.33
CA GLY A 174 16.28 6.37 -3.99
C GLY A 174 15.53 5.42 -4.94
N GLY A 175 14.38 5.84 -5.47
CA GLY A 175 13.45 4.95 -6.19
C GLY A 175 12.92 3.77 -5.34
N GLN A 176 12.17 2.87 -5.98
CA GLN A 176 11.40 1.80 -5.32
C GLN A 176 12.25 0.85 -4.45
N THR A 177 13.51 0.59 -4.84
CA THR A 177 14.40 -0.25 -4.03
C THR A 177 14.74 0.40 -2.69
N SER A 178 14.98 1.71 -2.69
CA SER A 178 15.26 2.46 -1.47
C SER A 178 14.03 2.48 -0.57
N VAL A 179 12.86 2.78 -1.14
CA VAL A 179 11.57 2.80 -0.45
C VAL A 179 11.28 1.46 0.23
N ILE A 180 11.40 0.34 -0.48
CA ILE A 180 11.14 -0.99 0.11
C ILE A 180 12.07 -1.30 1.29
N MET A 181 13.33 -0.83 1.21
CA MET A 181 14.32 -1.10 2.26
C MET A 181 14.11 -0.21 3.49
N THR A 182 13.83 1.09 3.30
CA THR A 182 13.48 1.97 4.42
C THR A 182 12.20 1.49 5.08
N ASP A 183 11.18 1.15 4.29
CA ASP A 183 9.89 0.69 4.82
C ASP A 183 10.03 -0.60 5.65
N LEU A 184 10.95 -1.50 5.32
CA LEU A 184 11.20 -2.69 6.13
C LEU A 184 11.52 -2.31 7.59
N ILE A 185 12.42 -1.34 7.77
CA ILE A 185 12.82 -0.85 9.09
C ILE A 185 11.66 -0.09 9.73
N GLN A 186 10.97 0.77 8.96
CA GLN A 186 9.87 1.60 9.46
C GLN A 186 8.68 0.76 9.91
N GLY A 187 8.28 -0.25 9.12
CA GLY A 187 7.20 -1.16 9.46
C GLY A 187 7.51 -2.03 10.68
N ALA A 188 8.76 -2.51 10.80
CA ALA A 188 9.19 -3.25 11.99
C ALA A 188 9.20 -2.36 13.24
N LEU A 189 9.77 -1.15 13.13
CA LEU A 189 9.83 -0.17 14.22
C LEU A 189 8.43 0.24 14.68
N LEU A 190 7.51 0.44 13.75
CA LEU A 190 6.10 0.76 14.02
C LEU A 190 5.42 -0.34 14.84
N LEU A 191 5.59 -1.60 14.46
CA LEU A 191 4.98 -2.71 15.19
C LEU A 191 5.57 -2.80 16.60
N VAL A 192 6.91 -2.72 16.71
CA VAL A 192 7.59 -2.72 18.02
C VAL A 192 7.10 -1.58 18.90
N ALA A 193 7.01 -0.35 18.38
CA ALA A 193 6.52 0.81 19.11
C ALA A 193 5.08 0.61 19.62
N GLY A 194 4.18 0.10 18.76
CA GLY A 194 2.80 -0.19 19.15
C GLY A 194 2.69 -1.29 20.21
N PHE A 195 3.46 -2.37 20.09
CA PHE A 195 3.47 -3.45 21.10
C PHE A 195 4.09 -3.02 22.42
N VAL A 196 5.16 -2.21 22.39
CA VAL A 196 5.75 -1.63 23.60
C VAL A 196 4.73 -0.75 24.31
N LEU A 197 4.04 0.14 23.58
CA LEU A 197 3.02 0.99 24.17
C LEU A 197 1.87 0.19 24.78
N PHE A 198 1.42 -0.87 24.09
CA PHE A 198 0.38 -1.75 24.62
C PHE A 198 0.84 -2.47 25.89
N TYR A 199 2.07 -3.01 25.89
CA TYR A 199 2.68 -3.66 27.06
C TYR A 199 2.73 -2.71 28.26
N LEU A 200 3.23 -1.48 28.08
CA LEU A 200 3.28 -0.47 29.13
C LEU A 200 1.89 -0.09 29.64
N GLY A 201 0.91 -0.04 28.74
CA GLY A 201 -0.49 0.19 29.08
C GLY A 201 -1.07 -0.89 29.98
N LEU A 202 -0.82 -2.16 29.66
CA LEU A 202 -1.24 -3.28 30.49
C LEU A 202 -0.51 -3.29 31.83
N ASP A 203 0.80 -3.00 31.85
CA ASP A 203 1.56 -2.93 33.10
C ASP A 203 1.02 -1.83 34.04
N ALA A 204 0.71 -0.65 33.49
CA ALA A 204 0.07 0.44 34.22
C ALA A 204 -1.31 0.05 34.79
N LEU A 205 -2.11 -0.67 34.01
CA LEU A 205 -3.40 -1.22 34.47
C LEU A 205 -3.23 -2.32 35.52
N GLY A 206 -2.09 -3.02 35.53
CA GLY A 206 -1.76 -4.05 36.52
C GLY A 206 -1.42 -3.47 37.91
N GLN A 207 -1.17 -2.16 38.02
CA GLN A 207 -0.91 -1.44 39.28
C GLN A 207 0.12 -2.16 40.18
N GLY A 208 1.22 -2.63 39.59
CA GLY A 208 2.31 -3.32 40.29
C GLY A 208 2.14 -4.83 40.45
N ARG A 209 1.02 -5.42 39.99
CA ARG A 209 0.79 -6.88 39.93
C ARG A 209 1.21 -7.51 38.60
N GLY A 210 1.84 -6.71 37.73
CA GLY A 210 2.32 -7.11 36.41
C GLY A 210 1.24 -7.18 35.34
N VAL A 211 1.69 -7.44 34.11
CA VAL A 211 0.90 -7.37 32.87
C VAL A 211 -0.25 -8.37 32.82
N VAL A 212 -0.16 -9.53 33.49
CA VAL A 212 -1.25 -10.53 33.51
C VAL A 212 -2.47 -9.98 34.24
N SER A 213 -2.28 -9.37 35.42
CA SER A 213 -3.35 -8.66 36.12
C SER A 213 -3.82 -7.44 35.32
N GLY A 214 -2.91 -6.80 34.60
CA GLY A 214 -3.21 -5.70 33.70
C GLY A 214 -4.15 -6.08 32.56
N LEU A 215 -3.98 -7.26 31.99
CA LEU A 215 -4.84 -7.79 30.92
C LEU A 215 -6.26 -8.08 31.42
N ASP A 216 -6.37 -8.63 32.64
CA ASP A 216 -7.65 -8.87 33.30
C ASP A 216 -8.37 -7.54 33.58
N ASN A 217 -7.67 -6.59 34.22
CA ASN A 217 -8.19 -5.25 34.47
C ASN A 217 -8.58 -4.54 33.18
N PHE A 218 -7.75 -4.61 32.14
CA PHE A 218 -8.04 -4.06 30.81
C PHE A 218 -9.39 -4.58 30.28
N TRP A 219 -9.60 -5.90 30.31
CA TRP A 219 -10.83 -6.50 29.84
C TRP A 219 -12.06 -6.04 30.64
N HIS A 220 -11.92 -5.96 31.97
CA HIS A 220 -13.03 -5.61 32.87
C HIS A 220 -13.34 -4.11 32.92
N LEU A 221 -12.36 -3.24 32.74
CA LEU A 221 -12.52 -1.78 32.74
C LEU A 221 -13.07 -1.24 31.42
N LEU A 222 -12.98 -2.00 30.32
CA LEU A 222 -13.66 -1.63 29.09
C LEU A 222 -15.18 -1.74 29.25
N PRO A 223 -15.96 -0.76 28.75
CA PRO A 223 -17.41 -0.87 28.68
C PRO A 223 -17.84 -2.15 27.93
N PRO A 224 -18.97 -2.80 28.28
CA PRO A 224 -19.39 -4.05 27.64
C PRO A 224 -19.44 -3.98 26.10
N GLY A 225 -20.02 -2.91 25.54
CA GLY A 225 -20.07 -2.70 24.09
C GLY A 225 -18.70 -2.58 23.41
N HIS A 226 -17.70 -2.07 24.14
CA HIS A 226 -16.34 -1.88 23.62
C HIS A 226 -15.57 -3.20 23.47
N ARG A 227 -16.10 -4.33 23.96
CA ARG A 227 -15.46 -5.65 23.89
C ARG A 227 -15.84 -6.41 22.62
N TYR A 228 -16.82 -5.94 21.86
CA TYR A 228 -17.27 -6.60 20.65
C TYR A 228 -16.59 -6.04 19.40
N PRO A 229 -16.16 -6.89 18.45
CA PRO A 229 -15.64 -6.43 17.16
C PRO A 229 -16.73 -5.81 16.27
N PHE A 230 -17.99 -6.19 16.49
CA PHE A 230 -19.17 -5.66 15.80
C PHE A 230 -20.23 -5.27 16.84
N ALA A 231 -19.97 -4.19 17.57
CA ALA A 231 -20.82 -3.76 18.70
C ALA A 231 -22.21 -3.31 18.23
N ASP A 232 -22.26 -2.49 17.18
CA ASP A 232 -23.50 -1.92 16.68
C ASP A 232 -23.60 -2.02 15.16
N PHE A 233 -24.80 -2.34 14.65
CA PHE A 233 -25.01 -2.57 13.22
C PHE A 233 -25.07 -1.28 12.39
N ASN A 234 -26.02 -0.37 12.68
CA ASN A 234 -26.27 0.87 11.93
C ASN A 234 -26.30 2.14 12.81
N ARG A 235 -25.85 2.03 14.06
CA ARG A 235 -25.69 3.14 15.02
C ARG A 235 -24.31 3.03 15.67
N PRO A 236 -23.72 4.11 16.19
CA PRO A 236 -24.04 5.50 15.82
C PRO A 236 -23.72 5.75 14.34
N ALA A 237 -24.23 6.85 13.80
CA ALA A 237 -24.17 7.10 12.37
C ALA A 237 -22.74 7.34 11.82
N ASP A 238 -21.83 7.74 12.70
CA ASP A 238 -20.44 8.11 12.41
C ASP A 238 -19.43 6.98 12.70
N PHE A 239 -19.87 5.80 13.17
CA PHE A 239 -19.01 4.63 13.37
C PHE A 239 -19.82 3.35 13.64
N ASN A 240 -20.50 2.83 12.62
CA ASN A 240 -21.28 1.59 12.71
C ASN A 240 -20.74 0.49 11.80
N SER A 241 -21.05 -0.77 12.13
CA SER A 241 -20.51 -1.93 11.41
C SER A 241 -20.85 -1.94 9.92
N VAL A 242 -22.07 -1.54 9.54
CA VAL A 242 -22.49 -1.52 8.12
C VAL A 242 -21.75 -0.44 7.33
N GLY A 243 -21.52 0.72 7.95
CA GLY A 243 -20.74 1.81 7.38
C GLY A 243 -19.27 1.47 7.24
N ILE A 244 -18.67 0.87 8.27
CA ILE A 244 -17.28 0.37 8.25
C ILE A 244 -17.11 -0.67 7.13
N PHE A 245 -18.08 -1.58 6.96
CA PHE A 245 -18.01 -2.56 5.88
C PHE A 245 -18.02 -1.90 4.49
N TRP A 246 -19.00 -1.03 4.21
CA TRP A 246 -19.12 -0.43 2.87
C TRP A 246 -18.03 0.60 2.57
N GLN A 247 -17.67 1.44 3.54
CA GLN A 247 -16.65 2.46 3.34
C GLN A 247 -15.23 1.88 3.43
N ASP A 248 -14.90 1.21 4.53
CA ASP A 248 -13.52 0.76 4.77
C ASP A 248 -13.26 -0.57 4.05
N ALA A 249 -14.02 -1.63 4.33
CA ALA A 249 -13.74 -2.95 3.76
C ALA A 249 -13.93 -2.99 2.23
N PHE A 250 -15.02 -2.41 1.74
CA PHE A 250 -15.31 -2.41 0.30
C PHE A 250 -14.66 -1.21 -0.41
N GLY A 251 -15.06 0.02 -0.06
CA GLY A 251 -14.59 1.24 -0.73
C GLY A 251 -13.08 1.41 -0.67
N ASN A 252 -12.54 1.56 0.54
CA ASN A 252 -11.11 1.76 0.77
C ASN A 252 -10.30 0.49 0.50
N GLY A 253 -10.83 -0.71 0.80
CA GLY A 253 -10.18 -1.98 0.48
C GLY A 253 -9.90 -2.14 -1.02
N VAL A 254 -10.87 -1.86 -1.89
CA VAL A 254 -10.62 -1.90 -3.36
C VAL A 254 -9.66 -0.79 -3.79
N ALA A 255 -9.82 0.43 -3.24
CA ALA A 255 -8.88 1.53 -3.46
C ALA A 255 -7.44 1.10 -3.20
N PHE A 256 -7.25 0.41 -2.09
CA PHE A 256 -5.93 0.07 -1.60
C PHE A 256 -5.35 -1.13 -2.36
N TYR A 257 -6.07 -2.25 -2.43
CA TYR A 257 -5.49 -3.48 -2.98
C TYR A 257 -5.46 -3.54 -4.51
N PHE A 258 -6.40 -2.89 -5.19
CA PHE A 258 -6.55 -3.02 -6.63
C PHE A 258 -6.11 -1.78 -7.40
N ILE A 259 -6.26 -0.60 -6.80
CA ILE A 259 -6.06 0.69 -7.49
C ILE A 259 -4.77 1.39 -7.05
N ASN A 260 -4.34 1.23 -5.79
CA ASN A 260 -3.19 1.95 -5.27
C ASN A 260 -1.92 1.56 -6.04
N GLN A 261 -1.48 2.46 -6.91
CA GLN A 261 -0.34 2.24 -7.79
C GLN A 261 0.95 1.93 -7.00
N GLY A 262 1.14 2.55 -5.84
CA GLY A 262 2.29 2.30 -4.98
C GLY A 262 2.32 0.88 -4.41
N LEU A 263 1.16 0.31 -4.10
CA LEU A 263 1.03 -1.10 -3.70
C LEU A 263 1.33 -2.04 -4.89
N ILE A 264 0.74 -1.76 -6.05
CA ILE A 264 0.94 -2.54 -7.27
C ILE A 264 2.42 -2.59 -7.65
N MET A 265 3.13 -1.46 -7.58
CA MET A 265 4.57 -1.39 -7.84
C MET A 265 5.39 -2.31 -6.92
N ARG A 266 5.00 -2.47 -5.64
CA ARG A 266 5.66 -3.40 -4.72
C ARG A 266 5.48 -4.85 -5.16
N PHE A 267 4.27 -5.25 -5.51
CA PHE A 267 4.02 -6.61 -6.00
C PHE A 267 4.66 -6.89 -7.36
N LEU A 268 4.73 -5.89 -8.24
CA LEU A 268 5.51 -5.95 -9.47
C LEU A 268 7.02 -5.97 -9.24
N SER A 269 7.48 -5.63 -8.03
CA SER A 269 8.89 -5.78 -7.64
C SER A 269 9.21 -7.17 -7.08
N ALA A 270 8.20 -8.02 -6.85
CA ALA A 270 8.40 -9.39 -6.43
C ALA A 270 9.01 -10.25 -7.54
N ARG A 271 9.82 -11.24 -7.17
CA ARG A 271 10.49 -12.11 -8.14
C ARG A 271 9.59 -13.09 -8.87
N SER A 272 8.43 -13.39 -8.32
CA SER A 272 7.43 -14.27 -8.93
C SER A 272 6.06 -14.04 -8.32
N VAL A 273 5.02 -14.48 -9.02
CA VAL A 273 3.64 -14.49 -8.50
C VAL A 273 3.55 -15.29 -7.19
N ARG A 274 4.31 -16.39 -7.05
CA ARG A 274 4.34 -17.18 -5.80
C ARG A 274 4.80 -16.34 -4.60
N GLU A 275 5.81 -15.49 -4.78
CA GLU A 275 6.28 -14.60 -3.73
C GLU A 275 5.29 -13.47 -3.45
N GLY A 276 4.66 -12.90 -4.48
CA GLY A 276 3.58 -11.95 -4.30
C GLY A 276 2.39 -12.54 -3.53
N ARG A 277 2.01 -13.80 -3.80
CA ARG A 277 0.96 -14.51 -3.07
C ARG A 277 1.31 -14.69 -1.59
N ARG A 278 2.53 -15.16 -1.30
CA ARG A 278 3.02 -15.29 0.08
C ARG A 278 3.01 -13.95 0.82
N ALA A 279 3.43 -12.88 0.14
CA ALA A 279 3.43 -11.55 0.72
C ALA A 279 2.01 -11.10 1.08
N MET A 280 1.04 -11.23 0.16
CA MET A 280 -0.34 -10.81 0.41
C MET A 280 -1.01 -11.63 1.53
N VAL A 281 -0.82 -12.95 1.55
CA VAL A 281 -1.33 -13.80 2.64
C VAL A 281 -0.75 -13.37 3.98
N PHE A 282 0.55 -13.11 4.05
CA PHE A 282 1.21 -12.66 5.27
C PHE A 282 0.78 -11.25 5.71
N ILE A 283 0.56 -10.35 4.76
CA ILE A 283 0.01 -9.00 5.03
C ILE A 283 -1.35 -9.14 5.68
N LEU A 284 -2.31 -9.79 5.02
CA LEU A 284 -3.71 -9.80 5.44
C LEU A 284 -3.95 -10.67 6.69
N LEU A 285 -3.32 -11.84 6.80
CA LEU A 285 -3.62 -12.78 7.89
C LEU A 285 -2.74 -12.59 9.13
N LEU A 286 -1.60 -11.89 9.01
CA LEU A 286 -0.70 -11.70 10.15
C LEU A 286 -0.42 -10.22 10.41
N LEU A 287 0.15 -9.50 9.44
CA LEU A 287 0.61 -8.14 9.70
C LEU A 287 -0.53 -7.14 9.90
N MET A 288 -1.66 -7.28 9.21
CA MET A 288 -2.85 -6.44 9.42
C MET A 288 -3.46 -6.61 10.82
N PRO A 289 -3.66 -7.83 11.36
CA PRO A 289 -4.03 -8.01 12.76
C PRO A 289 -3.04 -7.38 13.75
N LEU A 290 -1.73 -7.55 13.54
CA LEU A 290 -0.72 -6.94 14.39
C LEU A 290 -0.74 -5.40 14.30
N ALA A 291 -0.94 -4.87 13.08
CA ALA A 291 -1.10 -3.44 12.86
C ALA A 291 -2.35 -2.88 13.53
N ALA A 292 -3.47 -3.60 13.49
CA ALA A 292 -4.71 -3.20 14.17
C ALA A 292 -4.51 -3.03 15.68
N ILE A 293 -3.74 -3.93 16.31
CA ILE A 293 -3.33 -3.81 17.71
C ILE A 293 -2.39 -2.61 17.86
N ALA A 294 -1.35 -2.50 17.03
CA ALA A 294 -0.34 -1.45 17.13
C ALA A 294 -0.92 -0.02 17.03
N VAL A 295 -1.96 0.19 16.23
CA VAL A 295 -2.56 1.53 16.03
C VAL A 295 -3.75 1.84 16.93
N SER A 296 -4.44 0.82 17.46
CA SER A 296 -5.64 1.02 18.28
C SER A 296 -5.35 0.94 19.77
N ASN A 297 -4.23 0.33 20.18
CA ASN A 297 -3.96 0.05 21.59
C ASN A 297 -4.02 1.29 22.48
N ALA A 298 -3.51 2.44 22.03
CA ALA A 298 -3.48 3.64 22.85
C ALA A 298 -4.90 4.09 23.21
N GLY A 299 -5.86 3.96 22.27
CA GLY A 299 -7.27 4.23 22.55
C GLY A 299 -7.91 3.20 23.50
N TRP A 300 -7.66 1.91 23.29
CA TRP A 300 -8.20 0.86 24.16
C TRP A 300 -7.68 0.98 25.60
N VAL A 301 -6.36 1.11 25.75
CA VAL A 301 -5.69 1.31 27.04
C VAL A 301 -6.12 2.63 27.64
N GLY A 302 -6.15 3.71 26.86
CA GLY A 302 -6.59 5.03 27.32
C GLY A 302 -8.00 4.99 27.90
N ARG A 303 -8.93 4.27 27.25
CA ARG A 303 -10.30 4.12 27.75
C ARG A 303 -10.35 3.33 29.06
N ALA A 304 -9.57 2.25 29.18
CA ALA A 304 -9.48 1.48 30.40
C ALA A 304 -8.84 2.29 31.56
N LEU A 305 -7.78 3.05 31.29
CA LEU A 305 -7.13 3.94 32.25
C LEU A 305 -8.08 5.05 32.71
N ALA A 306 -8.84 5.66 31.80
CA ALA A 306 -9.85 6.65 32.14
C ALA A 306 -10.97 6.04 33.01
N GLY A 307 -11.40 4.82 32.69
CA GLY A 307 -12.37 4.05 33.51
C GLY A 307 -11.85 3.74 34.91
N ALA A 308 -10.54 3.60 35.09
CA ALA A 308 -9.88 3.42 36.38
C ALA A 308 -9.54 4.73 37.11
N GLY A 309 -9.84 5.90 36.53
CA GLY A 309 -9.46 7.21 37.08
C GLY A 309 -7.95 7.50 37.01
N LEU A 310 -7.19 6.78 36.18
CA LEU A 310 -5.73 6.90 36.03
C LEU A 310 -5.31 7.86 34.90
N LEU A 311 -6.27 8.27 34.06
CA LEU A 311 -6.07 9.17 32.93
C LEU A 311 -7.23 10.16 32.81
N GLU A 312 -6.90 11.45 32.71
CA GLU A 312 -7.88 12.47 32.34
C GLU A 312 -8.19 12.39 30.85
N THR A 313 -9.47 12.43 30.50
CA THR A 313 -9.88 12.38 29.09
C THR A 313 -9.56 13.70 28.42
N PRO A 314 -8.78 13.72 27.31
CA PRO A 314 -8.45 14.95 26.63
C PRO A 314 -9.70 15.59 26.01
N LYS A 315 -9.66 16.91 25.83
CA LYS A 315 -10.74 17.66 25.17
C LYS A 315 -10.92 17.25 23.70
N ASP A 316 -9.80 17.00 23.02
CA ASP A 316 -9.78 16.46 21.66
C ASP A 316 -9.34 14.99 21.71
N LEU A 317 -10.17 14.11 21.18
CA LEU A 317 -9.87 12.68 21.14
C LEU A 317 -8.84 12.31 20.07
N ASP A 318 -8.58 13.18 19.09
CA ASP A 318 -7.50 12.96 18.13
C ASP A 318 -6.14 12.89 18.84
N ASP A 319 -5.97 13.60 19.96
CA ASP A 319 -4.72 13.64 20.74
C ASP A 319 -4.52 12.43 21.66
N ILE A 320 -5.50 11.52 21.77
CA ILE A 320 -5.46 10.44 22.76
C ILE A 320 -4.21 9.55 22.63
N PHE A 321 -3.73 9.33 21.40
CA PHE A 321 -2.51 8.56 21.16
C PHE A 321 -1.31 9.21 21.86
N VAL A 322 -1.13 10.51 21.65
CA VAL A 322 0.00 11.26 22.22
C VAL A 322 -0.13 11.37 23.73
N VAL A 323 -1.33 11.63 24.24
CA VAL A 323 -1.62 11.71 25.68
C VAL A 323 -1.29 10.39 26.39
N VAL A 324 -1.72 9.26 25.82
CA VAL A 324 -1.44 7.93 26.40
C VAL A 324 0.04 7.59 26.29
N ALA A 325 0.68 7.88 25.16
CA ALA A 325 2.12 7.69 25.01
C ALA A 325 2.93 8.54 26.00
N ALA A 326 2.56 9.80 26.20
CA ALA A 326 3.22 10.69 27.16
C ALA A 326 3.02 10.24 28.61
N LYS A 327 1.85 9.68 28.93
CA LYS A 327 1.56 9.17 30.27
C LYS A 327 2.34 7.89 30.60
N LEU A 328 2.53 7.01 29.61
CA LEU A 328 3.06 5.66 29.82
C LEU A 328 4.56 5.54 29.54
N CYS A 329 5.09 6.34 28.63
CA CYS A 329 6.49 6.23 28.21
C CYS A 329 7.42 7.08 29.08
N GLN A 330 8.55 6.49 29.47
CA GLN A 330 9.68 7.26 29.99
C GLN A 330 10.38 8.03 28.84
N PRO A 331 11.15 9.10 29.16
CA PRO A 331 11.99 9.77 28.18
C PRO A 331 12.86 8.77 27.39
N GLY A 332 12.93 8.93 26.07
CA GLY A 332 13.59 8.00 25.16
C GLY A 332 12.68 6.95 24.55
N VAL A 333 11.85 6.26 25.35
CA VAL A 333 10.80 5.39 24.79
C VAL A 333 9.75 6.24 24.08
N PHE A 334 9.41 7.40 24.66
CA PHE A 334 8.54 8.38 24.03
C PHE A 334 9.10 8.85 22.68
N GLY A 335 10.36 9.30 22.63
CA GLY A 335 11.04 9.68 21.39
C GLY A 335 11.10 8.55 20.36
N LEU A 336 11.28 7.29 20.76
CA LEU A 336 11.26 6.14 19.86
C LEU A 336 9.86 5.91 19.25
N VAL A 337 8.80 6.00 20.05
CA VAL A 337 7.42 5.88 19.57
C VAL A 337 7.09 7.00 18.58
N LEU A 338 7.56 8.23 18.84
CA LEU A 338 7.38 9.36 17.93
C LEU A 338 8.21 9.25 16.66
N ALA A 339 9.44 8.74 16.76
CA ALA A 339 10.25 8.42 15.59
C ALA A 339 9.57 7.35 14.73
N ALA A 340 9.00 6.30 15.34
CA ALA A 340 8.23 5.27 14.65
C ALA A 340 6.95 5.80 13.99
N LEU A 341 6.27 6.76 14.63
CA LEU A 341 5.12 7.44 14.05
C LEU A 341 5.55 8.26 12.82
N THR A 342 6.57 9.09 12.97
CA THR A 342 7.14 9.94 11.90
C THR A 342 7.68 9.10 10.74
N ALA A 343 8.26 7.93 11.05
CA ALA A 343 8.68 6.93 10.08
C ALA A 343 7.55 6.47 9.15
N ALA A 344 6.45 6.04 9.75
CA ALA A 344 5.30 5.51 9.03
C ALA A 344 4.59 6.59 8.22
N LEU A 345 4.56 7.82 8.76
CA LEU A 345 4.10 9.02 8.06
C LEU A 345 4.86 9.24 6.74
N MET A 346 6.19 9.11 6.75
CA MET A 346 7.02 9.29 5.54
C MET A 346 6.83 8.16 4.52
N SER A 347 6.78 6.89 4.94
CA SER A 347 6.62 5.73 4.05
C SER A 347 5.45 5.88 3.07
N THR A 348 4.32 6.39 3.58
CA THR A 348 3.10 6.57 2.78
C THR A 348 3.25 7.72 1.77
N ALA A 349 3.78 8.86 2.21
CA ALA A 349 4.03 10.01 1.32
C ALA A 349 5.03 9.65 0.21
N ASP A 350 6.13 8.98 0.56
CA ASP A 350 7.17 8.54 -0.35
C ASP A 350 6.61 7.61 -1.43
N THR A 351 5.77 6.66 -1.00
CA THR A 351 5.06 5.73 -1.89
C THR A 351 4.18 6.46 -2.90
N LEU A 352 3.35 7.38 -2.43
CA LEU A 352 2.39 8.08 -3.27
C LEU A 352 3.11 9.01 -4.26
N ILE A 353 4.15 9.70 -3.82
CA ILE A 353 4.97 10.56 -4.69
C ILE A 353 5.65 9.73 -5.77
N ASN A 354 6.24 8.58 -5.43
CA ASN A 354 6.84 7.68 -6.41
C ASN A 354 5.79 7.11 -7.39
N ALA A 355 4.60 6.78 -6.89
CA ALA A 355 3.50 6.27 -7.69
C ALA A 355 2.95 7.31 -8.68
N VAL A 356 2.77 8.57 -8.25
CA VAL A 356 2.40 9.68 -9.14
C VAL A 356 3.46 9.87 -10.21
N SER A 357 4.74 9.86 -9.86
CA SER A 357 5.83 9.92 -10.82
C SER A 357 5.77 8.79 -11.85
N ALA A 358 5.52 7.56 -11.41
CA ALA A 358 5.37 6.42 -12.31
C ALA A 358 4.19 6.57 -13.29
N VAL A 359 3.03 7.01 -12.82
CA VAL A 359 1.84 7.20 -13.65
C VAL A 359 2.02 8.36 -14.62
N VAL A 360 2.51 9.51 -14.16
CA VAL A 360 2.77 10.65 -15.06
C VAL A 360 3.76 10.25 -16.15
N ILE A 361 4.83 9.53 -15.82
CA ILE A 361 5.84 9.16 -16.81
C ILE A 361 5.34 8.09 -17.77
N ASN A 362 4.70 7.03 -17.29
CA ASN A 362 4.30 5.90 -18.13
C ASN A 362 2.95 6.11 -18.84
N ASP A 363 2.07 6.96 -18.31
CA ASP A 363 0.72 7.18 -18.83
C ASP A 363 0.47 8.54 -19.48
N ILE A 364 1.35 9.53 -19.25
CA ILE A 364 1.20 10.86 -19.86
C ILE A 364 2.45 11.22 -20.67
N TYR A 365 3.61 11.24 -20.02
CA TYR A 365 4.82 11.82 -20.58
C TYR A 365 5.41 10.98 -21.71
N ARG A 366 5.68 9.70 -21.46
CA ARG A 366 6.23 8.78 -22.46
C ARG A 366 5.26 8.55 -23.64
N PRO A 367 3.94 8.35 -23.45
CA PRO A 367 3.05 8.07 -24.58
C PRO A 367 2.65 9.29 -25.41
N TYR A 368 2.58 10.49 -24.81
CA TYR A 368 1.95 11.65 -25.47
C TYR A 368 2.83 12.90 -25.59
N LEU A 369 3.75 13.15 -24.65
CA LEU A 369 4.54 14.39 -24.63
C LEU A 369 5.96 14.22 -25.19
N ALA A 370 6.59 13.07 -24.92
CA ALA A 370 7.96 12.80 -25.32
C ALA A 370 8.15 11.30 -25.63
N PRO A 371 7.64 10.80 -26.77
CA PRO A 371 7.88 9.42 -27.20
C PRO A 371 9.35 9.18 -27.58
N ASP A 372 9.79 7.92 -27.50
CA ASP A 372 11.08 7.41 -27.98
C ASP A 372 12.34 8.11 -27.46
N ARG A 373 12.30 8.64 -26.24
CA ARG A 373 13.48 9.23 -25.58
C ARG A 373 14.35 8.15 -24.91
N PRO A 374 15.65 8.40 -24.69
CA PRO A 374 16.51 7.47 -23.96
C PRO A 374 16.07 7.33 -22.49
N ASP A 375 16.31 6.16 -21.88
CA ASP A 375 15.87 5.86 -20.50
C ASP A 375 16.33 6.90 -19.46
N ARG A 376 17.53 7.46 -19.64
CA ARG A 376 18.09 8.52 -18.79
C ARG A 376 17.21 9.78 -18.75
N HIS A 377 16.57 10.12 -19.87
CA HIS A 377 15.65 11.27 -19.97
C HIS A 377 14.42 11.03 -19.10
N TYR A 378 13.80 9.86 -19.22
CA TYR A 378 12.63 9.51 -18.41
C TYR A 378 12.96 9.41 -16.93
N LEU A 379 14.14 8.90 -16.58
CA LEU A 379 14.59 8.87 -15.18
C LEU A 379 14.73 10.29 -14.59
N ALA A 380 15.33 11.21 -15.35
CA ALA A 380 15.43 12.62 -14.93
C ALA A 380 14.06 13.29 -14.83
N ALA A 381 13.16 13.06 -15.79
CA ALA A 381 11.79 13.56 -15.74
C ALA A 381 11.02 13.02 -14.52
N SER A 382 11.17 11.73 -14.20
CA SER A 382 10.54 11.08 -13.04
C SER A 382 10.93 11.78 -11.73
N ARG A 383 12.20 12.16 -11.61
CA ARG A 383 12.75 12.89 -10.45
C ARG A 383 12.13 14.27 -10.26
N TRP A 384 11.92 15.01 -11.35
CA TRP A 384 11.27 16.32 -11.30
C TRP A 384 9.78 16.22 -10.98
N VAL A 385 9.09 15.22 -11.53
CA VAL A 385 7.68 14.96 -11.20
C VAL A 385 7.51 14.63 -9.71
N ALA A 386 8.46 13.91 -9.10
CA ALA A 386 8.41 13.64 -7.66
C ALA A 386 8.43 14.94 -6.82
N ILE A 387 9.32 15.89 -7.14
CA ILE A 387 9.33 17.21 -6.47
C ILE A 387 8.02 17.95 -6.71
N ALA A 388 7.56 18.02 -7.96
CA ALA A 388 6.33 18.72 -8.31
C ALA A 388 5.14 18.14 -7.54
N THR A 389 5.08 16.82 -7.37
CA THR A 389 4.04 16.13 -6.60
C THR A 389 4.10 16.51 -5.12
N ALA A 390 5.29 16.55 -4.52
CA ALA A 390 5.45 16.98 -3.12
C ALA A 390 4.98 18.44 -2.93
N GLY A 391 5.33 19.33 -3.87
CA GLY A 391 4.87 20.72 -3.87
C GLY A 391 3.35 20.88 -4.04
N LEU A 392 2.74 20.13 -4.96
CA LEU A 392 1.28 20.10 -5.14
C LEU A 392 0.58 19.55 -3.89
N GLY A 393 1.11 18.49 -3.28
CA GLY A 393 0.61 17.98 -2.00
C GLY A 393 0.66 19.03 -0.90
N LEU A 394 1.77 19.76 -0.78
CA LEU A 394 1.93 20.84 0.20
C LEU A 394 0.89 21.96 -0.03
N ALA A 395 0.62 22.32 -1.29
CA ALA A 395 -0.40 23.31 -1.64
C ALA A 395 -1.82 22.89 -1.23
N LEU A 396 -2.09 21.58 -1.08
CA LEU A 396 -3.37 21.05 -0.63
C LEU A 396 -3.51 21.01 0.90
N VAL A 397 -2.44 21.22 1.67
CA VAL A 397 -2.49 21.19 3.15
C VAL A 397 -3.51 22.18 3.71
N PRO A 398 -3.57 23.47 3.29
CA PRO A 398 -4.59 24.40 3.76
C PRO A 398 -6.01 23.97 3.38
N VAL A 399 -6.18 23.37 2.19
CA VAL A 399 -7.49 22.88 1.71
C VAL A 399 -8.01 21.77 2.59
N PHE A 400 -7.18 20.79 2.98
CA PHE A 400 -7.62 19.73 3.88
C PHE A 400 -7.66 20.18 5.35
N GLY A 401 -6.92 21.23 5.71
CA GLY A 401 -6.92 21.81 7.04
C GLY A 401 -8.26 22.41 7.49
N GLN A 402 -9.19 22.64 6.56
CA GLN A 402 -10.54 23.15 6.87
C GLN A 402 -11.48 22.09 7.46
N PHE A 403 -11.15 20.79 7.35
CA PHE A 403 -11.97 19.71 7.90
C PHE A 403 -11.78 19.59 9.41
N GLU A 404 -12.86 19.24 10.12
CA GLU A 404 -12.86 19.07 11.58
C GLU A 404 -11.86 18.01 12.06
N SER A 405 -11.76 16.88 11.36
CA SER A 405 -10.77 15.84 11.64
C SER A 405 -10.13 15.30 10.37
N ILE A 406 -8.92 14.76 10.53
CA ILE A 406 -8.17 14.11 9.45
C ILE A 406 -8.96 12.93 8.89
N TYR A 407 -9.68 12.23 9.76
CA TYR A 407 -10.46 11.07 9.36
C TYR A 407 -11.63 11.42 8.45
N VAL A 408 -12.38 12.48 8.78
CA VAL A 408 -13.48 12.95 7.93
C VAL A 408 -12.95 13.44 6.60
N ALA A 409 -11.84 14.20 6.59
CA ALA A 409 -11.18 14.64 5.36
C ALA A 409 -10.83 13.46 4.45
N HIS A 410 -10.15 12.45 5.01
CA HIS A 410 -9.75 11.25 4.30
C HIS A 410 -10.95 10.45 3.80
N GLY A 411 -11.87 10.08 4.67
CA GLY A 411 -13.03 9.24 4.31
C GLY A 411 -13.92 9.88 3.27
N THR A 412 -14.13 11.21 3.36
CA THR A 412 -14.92 11.96 2.39
C THR A 412 -14.23 12.00 1.03
N PHE A 413 -12.93 12.29 1.01
CA PHE A 413 -12.14 12.35 -0.21
C PHE A 413 -12.07 10.99 -0.92
N THR A 414 -11.80 9.90 -0.19
CA THR A 414 -11.74 8.56 -0.80
C THR A 414 -13.09 8.08 -1.31
N ALA A 415 -14.17 8.31 -0.54
CA ALA A 415 -15.52 7.97 -0.97
C ALA A 415 -15.95 8.74 -2.23
N ALA A 416 -15.45 9.96 -2.43
CA ALA A 416 -15.75 10.77 -3.61
C ALA A 416 -15.09 10.26 -4.89
N VAL A 417 -13.84 9.79 -4.80
CA VAL A 417 -12.97 9.56 -5.97
C VAL A 417 -12.88 8.08 -6.35
N THR A 418 -12.84 7.18 -5.38
CA THR A 418 -12.44 5.79 -5.62
C THR A 418 -13.55 4.88 -6.18
N PRO A 419 -14.79 4.86 -5.65
CA PRO A 419 -15.76 3.81 -5.98
C PRO A 419 -16.05 3.63 -7.48
N PRO A 420 -16.19 4.70 -8.30
CA PRO A 420 -16.44 4.55 -9.74
C PRO A 420 -15.34 3.77 -10.47
N MET A 421 -14.07 4.10 -10.20
CA MET A 421 -12.93 3.40 -10.79
C MET A 421 -12.77 1.99 -10.24
N ALA A 422 -13.05 1.78 -8.96
CA ALA A 422 -13.08 0.46 -8.32
C ALA A 422 -14.06 -0.48 -9.01
N VAL A 423 -15.31 -0.04 -9.20
CA VAL A 423 -16.33 -0.84 -9.90
C VAL A 423 -15.93 -1.11 -11.34
N ALA A 424 -15.41 -0.10 -12.07
CA ALA A 424 -14.96 -0.30 -13.44
C ALA A 424 -13.83 -1.32 -13.56
N LEU A 425 -12.88 -1.32 -12.61
CA LEU A 425 -11.79 -2.30 -12.55
C LEU A 425 -12.33 -3.71 -12.23
N LEU A 426 -13.15 -3.85 -11.18
CA LEU A 426 -13.70 -5.14 -10.76
C LEU A 426 -14.55 -5.77 -11.87
N LEU A 427 -15.45 -5.01 -12.49
CA LEU A 427 -16.24 -5.49 -13.64
C LEU A 427 -15.33 -5.81 -14.84
N GLY A 428 -14.26 -5.04 -15.06
CA GLY A 428 -13.27 -5.31 -16.10
C GLY A 428 -12.55 -6.65 -15.94
N VAL A 429 -12.17 -6.98 -14.70
CA VAL A 429 -11.45 -8.21 -14.35
C VAL A 429 -12.38 -9.42 -14.33
N LEU A 430 -13.60 -9.25 -13.79
CA LEU A 430 -14.54 -10.35 -13.52
C LEU A 430 -15.48 -10.66 -14.68
N TRP A 431 -15.84 -9.67 -15.49
CA TRP A 431 -16.87 -9.82 -16.51
C TRP A 431 -16.32 -9.65 -17.93
N LYS A 432 -16.20 -10.77 -18.66
CA LYS A 432 -15.70 -10.80 -20.05
C LYS A 432 -16.46 -9.86 -20.99
N ARG A 433 -17.79 -9.75 -20.80
CA ARG A 433 -18.66 -8.94 -21.67
C ARG A 433 -18.50 -7.43 -21.42
N TYR A 434 -17.97 -7.02 -20.26
CA TYR A 434 -17.87 -5.62 -19.89
C TYR A 434 -17.13 -4.79 -20.96
N THR A 435 -17.79 -3.74 -21.45
CA THR A 435 -17.39 -3.04 -22.69
C THR A 435 -16.55 -1.78 -22.40
N PRO A 436 -15.80 -1.26 -23.40
CA PRO A 436 -15.05 -0.02 -23.23
C PRO A 436 -15.92 1.19 -22.88
N ARG A 437 -17.08 1.32 -23.53
CA ARG A 437 -18.05 2.39 -23.23
C ARG A 437 -18.60 2.27 -21.81
N ALA A 438 -18.89 1.05 -21.36
CA ALA A 438 -19.32 0.82 -19.99
C ALA A 438 -18.22 1.21 -18.99
N ALA A 439 -16.96 0.86 -19.24
CA ALA A 439 -15.84 1.29 -18.40
C ALA A 439 -15.75 2.80 -18.24
N LEU A 440 -15.84 3.54 -19.35
CA LEU A 440 -15.80 5.01 -19.34
C LEU A 440 -16.99 5.61 -18.57
N TRP A 441 -18.22 5.17 -18.86
CA TRP A 441 -19.43 5.71 -18.22
C TRP A 441 -19.55 5.32 -16.75
N THR A 442 -19.08 4.14 -16.35
CA THR A 442 -18.97 3.77 -14.94
C THR A 442 -18.07 4.74 -14.19
N MET A 443 -16.90 5.08 -14.75
CA MET A 443 -15.97 6.02 -14.12
C MET A 443 -16.50 7.46 -14.11
N VAL A 444 -16.90 7.99 -15.27
CA VAL A 444 -17.32 9.39 -15.40
C VAL A 444 -18.72 9.60 -14.85
N GLY A 445 -19.69 8.80 -15.28
CA GLY A 445 -21.08 8.87 -14.80
C GLY A 445 -21.19 8.53 -13.32
N GLY A 446 -20.44 7.53 -12.83
CA GLY A 446 -20.35 7.22 -11.41
C GLY A 446 -19.78 8.39 -10.61
N ALA A 447 -18.67 8.99 -11.05
CA ALA A 447 -18.09 10.16 -10.38
C ALA A 447 -19.05 11.35 -10.36
N LEU A 448 -19.80 11.60 -11.44
CA LEU A 448 -20.83 12.64 -11.47
C LEU A 448 -21.97 12.36 -10.49
N CYS A 449 -22.45 11.12 -10.39
CA CYS A 449 -23.50 10.75 -9.44
C CYS A 449 -23.03 10.87 -7.98
N VAL A 450 -21.77 10.55 -7.70
CA VAL A 450 -21.14 10.73 -6.39
C VAL A 450 -20.98 12.21 -6.08
N GLY A 451 -20.50 13.02 -7.03
CA GLY A 451 -20.44 14.47 -6.91
C GLY A 451 -21.80 15.10 -6.61
N ALA A 452 -22.84 14.67 -7.34
CA ALA A 452 -24.22 15.10 -7.10
C ALA A 452 -24.71 14.75 -5.69
N SER A 453 -24.26 13.63 -5.10
CA SER A 453 -24.63 13.25 -3.73
C SER A 453 -24.07 14.17 -2.63
N PHE A 454 -23.05 14.98 -2.94
CA PHE A 454 -22.58 16.03 -2.02
C PHE A 454 -23.48 17.26 -2.06
N VAL A 455 -24.16 17.53 -3.18
CA VAL A 455 -25.09 18.66 -3.31
C VAL A 455 -26.51 18.25 -2.88
N TRP A 456 -26.91 17.02 -3.23
CA TRP A 456 -28.21 16.44 -2.89
C TRP A 456 -28.03 15.12 -2.11
N PRO A 457 -27.78 15.18 -0.79
CA PRO A 457 -27.60 13.99 0.02
C PRO A 457 -28.84 13.09 0.09
N GLN A 458 -30.03 13.59 -0.28
CA GLN A 458 -31.26 12.80 -0.34
C GLN A 458 -31.18 11.62 -1.32
N LEU A 459 -30.28 11.68 -2.31
CA LEU A 459 -30.02 10.58 -3.23
C LEU A 459 -29.53 9.31 -2.52
N ILE A 460 -28.91 9.45 -1.35
CA ILE A 460 -28.35 8.33 -0.58
C ILE A 460 -29.40 7.71 0.35
N THR A 461 -30.52 8.40 0.64
CA THR A 461 -31.54 7.94 1.59
C THR A 461 -32.06 6.52 1.32
N PRO A 462 -32.27 6.06 0.07
CA PRO A 462 -32.65 4.67 -0.21
C PRO A 462 -31.62 3.62 0.24
N PHE A 463 -30.35 4.03 0.34
CA PHE A 463 -29.21 3.18 0.72
C PHE A 463 -28.84 3.32 2.20
N ALA A 464 -29.51 4.21 2.95
CA ALA A 464 -29.17 4.62 4.31
C ALA A 464 -29.02 3.46 5.32
N HIS A 465 -29.70 2.33 5.08
CA HIS A 465 -29.78 1.20 6.01
C HIS A 465 -30.23 1.63 7.43
N GLY A 466 -31.09 2.65 7.50
CA GLY A 466 -31.58 3.24 8.76
C GLY A 466 -30.60 4.20 9.46
N THR A 467 -29.43 4.47 8.86
CA THR A 467 -28.51 5.52 9.33
C THR A 467 -29.17 6.89 9.17
N PRO A 468 -29.14 7.79 10.17
CA PRO A 468 -29.67 9.14 10.01
C PRO A 468 -28.82 9.97 9.03
N MET A 469 -29.46 10.88 8.30
CA MET A 469 -28.77 11.76 7.34
C MET A 469 -27.83 12.72 8.08
N PHE A 470 -28.31 13.39 9.13
CA PHE A 470 -27.52 14.31 9.95
C PHE A 470 -27.57 13.83 11.40
N PRO A 471 -26.50 13.23 11.93
CA PRO A 471 -26.50 12.66 13.28
C PRO A 471 -26.66 13.75 14.36
N ASP A 472 -26.03 14.90 14.13
CA ASP A 472 -25.99 16.04 15.07
C ASP A 472 -26.80 17.26 14.56
N GLY A 473 -27.68 17.04 13.57
CA GLY A 473 -28.41 18.09 12.88
C GLY A 473 -27.62 18.78 11.76
N PRO A 474 -28.27 19.65 10.95
CA PRO A 474 -27.62 20.34 9.83
C PRO A 474 -26.74 21.49 10.34
N GLY A 475 -25.53 21.19 10.77
CA GLY A 475 -24.51 22.19 11.11
C GLY A 475 -23.78 22.78 9.88
N PRO A 476 -22.77 23.64 10.08
CA PRO A 476 -21.83 24.02 9.02
C PRO A 476 -21.22 22.76 8.40
N HIS A 477 -21.04 22.73 7.07
CA HIS A 477 -20.54 21.54 6.34
C HIS A 477 -21.43 20.29 6.42
N ALA A 478 -22.73 20.42 6.77
CA ALA A 478 -23.69 19.31 6.86
C ALA A 478 -23.69 18.40 5.62
N ALA A 479 -23.55 18.98 4.42
CA ALA A 479 -23.48 18.25 3.15
C ALA A 479 -22.39 17.15 3.13
N TYR A 480 -21.22 17.39 3.72
CA TYR A 480 -20.13 16.41 3.79
C TYR A 480 -20.38 15.33 4.84
N LYS A 481 -21.01 15.71 5.95
CA LYS A 481 -21.38 14.81 7.07
C LYS A 481 -22.57 13.91 6.74
N ALA A 482 -23.36 14.26 5.73
CA ALA A 482 -24.51 13.48 5.33
C ALA A 482 -24.10 12.10 4.83
N TYR A 483 -24.58 11.04 5.50
CA TYR A 483 -24.34 9.64 5.11
C TYR A 483 -22.86 9.30 4.81
N THR A 484 -21.92 9.88 5.56
CA THR A 484 -20.46 9.78 5.28
C THR A 484 -20.00 8.38 4.89
N TYR A 485 -20.43 7.37 5.65
CA TYR A 485 -20.08 5.96 5.41
C TYR A 485 -20.86 5.29 4.29
N ILE A 486 -22.18 5.47 4.33
CA ILE A 486 -23.11 4.81 3.40
C ILE A 486 -22.96 5.36 1.98
N ARG A 487 -22.40 6.56 1.80
CA ARG A 487 -22.07 7.12 0.49
C ARG A 487 -21.24 6.15 -0.36
N ALA A 488 -20.36 5.34 0.25
CA ALA A 488 -19.61 4.33 -0.48
C ALA A 488 -20.51 3.25 -1.11
N LEU A 489 -21.53 2.77 -0.39
CA LEU A 489 -22.52 1.83 -0.93
C LEU A 489 -23.30 2.46 -2.08
N TYR A 490 -23.82 3.68 -1.90
CA TYR A 490 -24.50 4.41 -2.97
C TYR A 490 -23.60 4.48 -4.20
N ALA A 491 -22.36 4.95 -4.05
CA ALA A 491 -21.38 5.12 -5.11
C ALA A 491 -21.10 3.80 -5.87
N VAL A 492 -20.94 2.70 -5.14
CA VAL A 492 -20.76 1.36 -5.72
C VAL A 492 -22.00 0.93 -6.49
N ALA A 493 -23.20 1.09 -5.90
CA ALA A 493 -24.46 0.68 -6.50
C ALA A 493 -24.76 1.45 -7.79
N VAL A 494 -24.65 2.79 -7.80
CA VAL A 494 -24.91 3.57 -9.01
C VAL A 494 -23.85 3.32 -10.09
N SER A 495 -22.58 3.19 -9.71
CA SER A 495 -21.52 2.88 -10.67
C SER A 495 -21.73 1.49 -11.29
N ALA A 496 -22.12 0.50 -10.49
CA ALA A 496 -22.41 -0.85 -10.97
C ALA A 496 -23.65 -0.86 -11.88
N ALA A 497 -24.71 -0.14 -11.51
CA ALA A 497 -25.91 -0.01 -12.32
C ALA A 497 -25.60 0.63 -13.69
N ILE A 498 -24.81 1.71 -13.73
CA ILE A 498 -24.35 2.33 -14.98
C ILE A 498 -23.55 1.33 -15.81
N GLY A 499 -22.57 0.67 -15.21
CA GLY A 499 -21.70 -0.29 -15.90
C GLY A 499 -22.44 -1.48 -16.48
N VAL A 500 -23.37 -2.06 -15.71
CA VAL A 500 -24.22 -3.16 -16.16
C VAL A 500 -25.15 -2.71 -17.29
N THR A 501 -25.86 -1.59 -17.10
CA THR A 501 -26.81 -1.07 -18.09
C THR A 501 -26.11 -0.78 -19.41
N VAL A 502 -25.03 0.01 -19.40
CA VAL A 502 -24.30 0.37 -20.63
C VAL A 502 -23.71 -0.86 -21.31
N THR A 503 -23.27 -1.88 -20.56
CA THR A 503 -22.75 -3.13 -21.14
C THR A 503 -23.80 -3.87 -21.96
N TRP A 504 -25.07 -3.82 -21.57
CA TRP A 504 -26.16 -4.47 -22.33
C TRP A 504 -26.48 -3.74 -23.64
N PHE A 505 -26.30 -2.42 -23.69
CA PHE A 505 -26.54 -1.60 -24.87
C PHE A 505 -25.30 -1.35 -25.74
N THR A 506 -24.16 -1.99 -25.44
CA THR A 506 -22.92 -1.77 -26.18
C THR A 506 -22.22 -3.07 -26.57
N THR A 507 -21.33 -2.97 -27.55
CA THR A 507 -20.64 -4.12 -28.14
C THR A 507 -19.39 -4.50 -27.34
N PRO A 508 -19.26 -5.77 -26.88
CA PRO A 508 -18.04 -6.24 -26.22
C PRO A 508 -16.86 -6.32 -27.18
N ARG A 509 -15.63 -6.24 -26.66
CA ARG A 509 -14.43 -6.50 -27.46
C ARG A 509 -14.33 -8.00 -27.80
N PRO A 510 -13.69 -8.36 -28.93
CA PRO A 510 -13.43 -9.76 -29.27
C PRO A 510 -12.66 -10.48 -28.17
N ALA A 511 -12.93 -11.78 -27.96
CA ALA A 511 -12.29 -12.58 -26.93
C ALA A 511 -10.76 -12.59 -27.04
N GLU A 512 -10.23 -12.55 -28.27
CA GLU A 512 -8.80 -12.49 -28.55
C GLU A 512 -8.13 -11.23 -27.97
N ALA A 513 -8.82 -10.10 -28.02
CA ALA A 513 -8.30 -8.82 -27.57
C ALA A 513 -8.24 -8.69 -26.03
N ILE A 514 -8.90 -9.60 -25.30
CA ILE A 514 -8.96 -9.58 -23.84
C ILE A 514 -8.21 -10.75 -23.18
N LYS A 515 -7.47 -11.55 -23.98
CA LYS A 515 -6.64 -12.64 -23.47
C LYS A 515 -5.66 -12.14 -22.42
N GLY A 516 -5.64 -12.83 -21.28
CA GLY A 516 -4.80 -12.49 -20.13
C GLY A 516 -5.26 -11.33 -19.27
N LEU A 517 -6.37 -10.66 -19.61
CA LEU A 517 -6.84 -9.43 -18.93
C LEU A 517 -8.07 -9.63 -18.04
N THR A 518 -8.59 -10.86 -17.99
CA THR A 518 -9.74 -11.26 -17.16
C THR A 518 -9.42 -12.51 -16.35
N TRP A 519 -10.15 -12.73 -15.25
CA TRP A 519 -9.92 -13.86 -14.32
C TRP A 519 -9.89 -15.22 -15.01
N SER A 520 -10.79 -15.44 -15.96
CA SER A 520 -10.92 -16.68 -16.73
C SER A 520 -9.82 -16.92 -17.78
N THR A 521 -8.99 -15.91 -18.06
CA THR A 521 -7.94 -15.96 -19.08
C THR A 521 -6.54 -15.84 -18.47
N VAL A 522 -6.40 -16.05 -17.16
CA VAL A 522 -5.11 -15.96 -16.45
C VAL A 522 -4.08 -16.95 -17.02
N THR A 523 -4.50 -18.14 -17.42
CA THR A 523 -3.64 -19.12 -18.09
C THR A 523 -3.11 -18.59 -19.43
N ASP A 524 -3.91 -17.79 -20.15
CA ASP A 524 -3.43 -17.14 -21.38
C ASP A 524 -2.40 -16.05 -21.09
N ALA A 525 -2.54 -15.31 -19.98
CA ALA A 525 -1.50 -14.38 -19.53
C ALA A 525 -0.17 -15.11 -19.28
N MET A 526 -0.24 -16.28 -18.63
CA MET A 526 0.92 -17.15 -18.37
C MET A 526 1.58 -17.62 -19.66
N ARG A 527 0.79 -18.07 -20.64
CA ARG A 527 1.28 -18.46 -21.98
C ARG A 527 1.94 -17.30 -22.70
N LEU A 528 1.31 -16.13 -22.72
CA LEU A 528 1.85 -14.92 -23.35
C LEU A 528 3.16 -14.47 -22.68
N PHE A 529 3.25 -14.57 -21.36
CA PHE A 529 4.44 -14.21 -20.60
C PHE A 529 5.62 -15.14 -20.88
N LYS A 530 5.38 -16.45 -20.96
CA LYS A 530 6.41 -17.46 -21.21
C LYS A 530 6.79 -17.55 -22.69
N GLY A 531 5.81 -17.37 -23.59
CA GLY A 531 5.90 -17.66 -25.02
C GLY A 531 5.63 -19.13 -25.38
N ALA A 532 5.23 -19.96 -24.41
CA ALA A 532 4.94 -21.39 -24.54
C ALA A 532 3.96 -21.85 -23.44
N GLU A 533 3.56 -23.12 -23.43
CA GLU A 533 2.73 -23.66 -22.35
C GLU A 533 3.45 -23.55 -20.98
N PRO A 534 2.79 -22.98 -19.96
CA PRO A 534 3.38 -22.81 -18.64
C PRO A 534 3.63 -24.16 -17.96
N ASN A 535 4.78 -24.31 -17.32
CA ASN A 535 5.13 -25.50 -16.57
C ASN A 535 4.75 -25.32 -15.10
N LEU A 536 3.59 -25.85 -14.73
CA LEU A 536 3.00 -25.71 -13.40
C LEU A 536 3.50 -26.74 -12.37
N GLU A 537 4.34 -27.71 -12.76
CA GLU A 537 4.84 -28.72 -11.83
C GLU A 537 5.66 -28.06 -10.70
N GLU A 538 5.42 -28.43 -9.44
CA GLU A 538 6.21 -27.86 -8.35
C GLU A 538 7.51 -28.63 -8.13
N GLY A 539 8.63 -27.91 -8.16
CA GLY A 539 9.96 -28.43 -7.85
C GLY A 539 10.62 -27.77 -6.64
N CYS A 540 11.76 -28.30 -6.25
CA CYS A 540 12.57 -27.85 -5.12
C CYS A 540 13.65 -26.85 -5.56
N GLN A 541 13.96 -25.90 -4.68
CA GLN A 541 15.06 -24.96 -4.89
C GLN A 541 16.41 -25.70 -4.90
N VAL A 542 17.32 -25.34 -5.81
CA VAL A 542 18.64 -25.99 -5.91
C VAL A 542 19.75 -24.98 -5.63
N ARG A 543 20.81 -25.42 -4.93
CA ARG A 543 22.02 -24.63 -4.68
C ARG A 543 23.11 -25.02 -5.66
N LEU A 544 23.63 -24.06 -6.40
CA LEU A 544 24.62 -24.28 -7.46
C LEU A 544 25.77 -23.27 -7.38
N ARG A 545 26.97 -23.65 -7.82
CA ARG A 545 28.10 -22.73 -7.94
C ARG A 545 28.06 -22.04 -9.31
N PRO A 546 28.19 -20.69 -9.37
CA PRO A 546 28.19 -19.98 -10.64
C PRO A 546 29.47 -20.25 -11.43
N VAL A 547 29.33 -20.68 -12.68
CA VAL A 547 30.41 -20.81 -13.66
C VAL A 547 30.12 -19.81 -14.78
N LEU A 548 30.97 -18.79 -14.87
CA LEU A 548 30.81 -17.73 -15.87
C LEU A 548 31.34 -18.22 -17.21
N ARG A 549 30.55 -18.04 -18.27
CA ARG A 549 30.97 -18.27 -19.66
C ARG A 549 31.10 -16.94 -20.40
N ASP A 550 32.02 -16.93 -21.36
CA ASP A 550 32.18 -15.80 -22.27
C ASP A 550 31.08 -15.85 -23.34
N GLU A 551 30.68 -14.68 -23.82
CA GLU A 551 29.52 -14.51 -24.70
C GLU A 551 29.89 -14.90 -26.13
N VAL A 552 29.08 -15.76 -26.75
CA VAL A 552 29.20 -16.11 -28.16
C VAL A 552 28.25 -15.24 -28.98
N ALA A 553 28.72 -14.69 -30.10
CA ALA A 553 27.91 -13.86 -30.98
C ALA A 553 26.65 -14.62 -31.45
N GLY A 554 25.46 -14.08 -31.15
CA GLY A 554 24.17 -14.68 -31.50
C GLY A 554 23.46 -15.49 -30.40
N GLU A 555 24.09 -15.72 -29.23
CA GLU A 555 23.40 -16.36 -28.10
C GLU A 555 22.40 -15.42 -27.40
N GLU A 556 21.25 -15.96 -26.98
CA GLU A 556 20.38 -15.26 -26.04
C GLU A 556 21.12 -15.04 -24.71
N LEU A 557 21.43 -13.78 -24.39
CA LEU A 557 22.12 -13.35 -23.16
C LEU A 557 21.40 -13.73 -21.84
N GLN A 558 20.20 -14.30 -21.92
CA GLN A 558 19.39 -14.74 -20.79
C GLN A 558 19.43 -16.26 -20.56
N LEU A 559 20.08 -17.03 -21.44
CA LEU A 559 20.14 -18.49 -21.32
C LEU A 559 21.12 -18.95 -20.25
N VAL A 560 20.68 -19.92 -19.45
CA VAL A 560 21.46 -20.54 -18.38
C VAL A 560 21.33 -22.05 -18.51
N ASN A 561 22.47 -22.75 -18.42
CA ASN A 561 22.51 -24.21 -18.49
C ASN A 561 22.71 -24.79 -17.09
N LEU A 562 21.86 -25.75 -16.74
CA LEU A 562 21.89 -26.48 -15.49
C LEU A 562 22.13 -27.97 -15.77
N PRO A 563 22.79 -28.71 -14.87
CA PRO A 563 22.94 -30.15 -14.99
C PRO A 563 21.57 -30.86 -14.86
N ALA A 564 21.42 -32.02 -15.50
CA ALA A 564 20.16 -32.77 -15.53
C ALA A 564 19.58 -33.05 -14.14
N ALA A 565 20.42 -33.44 -13.17
CA ALA A 565 20.01 -33.67 -11.79
C ALA A 565 19.43 -32.41 -11.09
N ALA A 566 19.86 -31.21 -11.49
CA ALA A 566 19.28 -29.96 -10.98
C ALA A 566 17.94 -29.66 -11.64
N LEU A 567 17.80 -29.91 -12.95
CA LEU A 567 16.55 -29.73 -13.69
C LEU A 567 15.44 -30.66 -13.16
N GLU A 568 15.80 -31.92 -12.86
CA GLU A 568 14.87 -32.90 -12.29
C GLU A 568 14.35 -32.44 -10.92
N LYS A 569 15.24 -31.99 -10.03
CA LYS A 569 14.85 -31.44 -8.72
C LYS A 569 13.99 -30.19 -8.85
N LEU A 570 14.27 -29.32 -9.84
CA LEU A 570 13.48 -28.13 -10.13
C LEU A 570 12.15 -28.43 -10.84
N ARG A 571 11.95 -29.68 -11.32
CA ARG A 571 10.88 -30.04 -12.27
C ARG A 571 10.84 -29.08 -13.46
N ALA A 572 12.01 -28.69 -13.95
CA ALA A 572 12.16 -27.66 -14.97
C ALA A 572 12.58 -28.25 -16.31
N ARG A 573 12.10 -27.64 -17.40
CA ARG A 573 12.38 -28.03 -18.79
C ARG A 573 13.12 -26.89 -19.51
N PRO A 574 13.86 -27.18 -20.59
CA PRO A 574 14.40 -26.13 -21.45
C PRO A 574 13.30 -25.14 -21.87
N GLY A 575 13.61 -23.84 -21.83
CA GLY A 575 12.67 -22.74 -22.09
C GLY A 575 11.91 -22.23 -20.85
N ASP A 576 11.89 -22.96 -19.73
CA ASP A 576 11.29 -22.48 -18.48
C ASP A 576 12.06 -21.28 -17.92
N LEU A 577 11.35 -20.41 -17.20
CA LEU A 577 11.93 -19.24 -16.56
C LEU A 577 12.40 -19.58 -15.14
N VAL A 578 13.63 -19.19 -14.83
CA VAL A 578 14.26 -19.40 -13.52
C VAL A 578 14.76 -18.09 -12.94
N HIS A 579 14.85 -18.07 -11.62
CA HIS A 579 15.41 -16.97 -10.86
C HIS A 579 16.70 -17.41 -10.18
N LEU A 580 17.81 -16.74 -10.49
CA LEU A 580 19.12 -16.96 -9.89
C LEU A 580 19.37 -15.91 -8.81
N ARG A 581 19.67 -16.32 -7.57
CA ARG A 581 19.97 -15.38 -6.48
C ARG A 581 21.13 -15.83 -5.62
N ASP A 582 21.78 -14.87 -4.96
CA ASP A 582 22.79 -15.18 -3.94
C ASP A 582 22.21 -16.08 -2.83
N GLY A 583 22.99 -17.06 -2.38
CA GLY A 583 22.58 -18.03 -1.37
C GLY A 583 22.22 -17.43 0.00
N ARG A 584 22.64 -16.19 0.28
CA ARG A 584 22.33 -15.47 1.52
C ARG A 584 20.89 -14.95 1.50
N ARG A 585 20.02 -15.65 2.23
CA ARG A 585 18.58 -15.34 2.30
C ARG A 585 18.26 -13.92 2.79
N TRP A 586 19.08 -13.35 3.68
CA TRP A 586 18.89 -12.01 4.24
C TRP A 586 19.06 -10.87 3.23
N LEU A 587 19.67 -11.11 2.07
CA LEU A 587 19.73 -10.12 0.99
C LEU A 587 18.38 -9.94 0.28
N GLY A 588 17.40 -10.82 0.53
CA GLY A 588 16.04 -10.70 0.02
C GLY A 588 15.91 -10.65 -1.50
N GLY A 589 16.98 -10.90 -2.26
CA GLY A 589 17.04 -10.81 -3.72
C GLY A 589 17.76 -9.58 -4.27
N LEU A 590 18.36 -8.72 -3.45
CA LEU A 590 19.19 -7.59 -3.88
C LEU A 590 20.25 -7.97 -4.94
N ARG A 591 20.79 -9.19 -4.85
CA ARG A 591 21.70 -9.79 -5.84
C ARG A 591 21.02 -10.98 -6.50
N SER A 592 20.27 -10.72 -7.55
CA SER A 592 19.57 -11.74 -8.31
C SER A 592 19.20 -11.30 -9.73
N VAL A 593 18.85 -12.28 -10.57
CA VAL A 593 18.48 -12.05 -11.97
C VAL A 593 17.56 -13.16 -12.48
N HIS A 594 16.61 -12.79 -13.35
CA HIS A 594 15.82 -13.72 -14.14
C HIS A 594 16.61 -14.26 -15.31
N ALA A 595 16.44 -15.54 -15.60
CA ALA A 595 17.05 -16.23 -16.72
C ALA A 595 16.06 -17.22 -17.34
N ARG A 596 16.37 -17.67 -18.56
CA ARG A 596 15.67 -18.75 -19.25
C ARG A 596 16.57 -19.98 -19.25
N LEU A 597 15.99 -21.16 -19.07
CA LEU A 597 16.76 -22.40 -19.14
C LEU A 597 17.07 -22.76 -20.59
N GLY A 598 18.35 -22.99 -20.87
CA GLY A 598 18.79 -23.64 -22.09
C GLY A 598 18.78 -25.16 -21.96
N GLU A 599 19.43 -25.81 -22.92
CA GLU A 599 19.63 -27.26 -22.88
C GLU A 599 20.42 -27.71 -21.64
N PRO A 600 20.18 -28.92 -21.12
CA PRO A 600 20.93 -29.45 -19.99
C PRO A 600 22.43 -29.43 -20.27
N GLY A 601 23.22 -28.90 -19.33
CA GLY A 601 24.66 -28.80 -19.53
C GLY A 601 25.41 -28.26 -18.32
N GLY A 602 26.69 -28.63 -18.23
CA GLY A 602 27.57 -28.26 -17.12
C GLY A 602 27.84 -29.40 -16.14
N GLU A 603 28.84 -29.19 -15.29
CA GLU A 603 29.24 -30.16 -14.27
C GLU A 603 28.18 -30.26 -13.16
N PRO A 604 28.05 -31.41 -12.50
CA PRO A 604 27.17 -31.57 -11.34
C PRO A 604 27.41 -30.47 -10.29
N GLY A 605 26.33 -29.81 -9.85
CA GLY A 605 26.40 -28.74 -8.85
C GLY A 605 26.82 -27.37 -9.37
N THR A 606 26.98 -27.19 -10.70
CA THR A 606 27.30 -25.90 -11.32
C THR A 606 26.10 -25.27 -12.02
N CYS A 607 26.14 -23.94 -12.17
CA CYS A 607 25.19 -23.15 -12.94
C CYS A 607 26.00 -22.35 -13.96
N ARG A 608 25.89 -22.67 -15.25
CA ARG A 608 26.62 -21.96 -16.31
C ARG A 608 25.80 -20.75 -16.76
N LEU A 609 26.36 -19.54 -16.61
CA LEU A 609 25.68 -18.30 -16.98
C LEU A 609 26.61 -17.27 -17.66
N PRO A 610 26.11 -16.42 -18.57
CA PRO A 610 26.90 -15.37 -19.21
C PRO A 610 27.41 -14.31 -18.22
N ARG A 611 28.57 -13.71 -18.50
CA ARG A 611 29.14 -12.62 -17.67
C ARG A 611 28.24 -11.39 -17.60
N ALA A 612 27.64 -10.93 -18.71
CA ALA A 612 26.70 -9.81 -18.67
C ALA A 612 25.48 -10.10 -17.78
N LEU A 613 24.97 -11.32 -17.80
CA LEU A 613 23.82 -11.71 -16.97
C LEU A 613 24.18 -11.68 -15.47
N ALA A 614 25.35 -12.21 -15.11
CA ALA A 614 25.86 -12.14 -13.75
C ALA A 614 26.10 -10.69 -13.29
N ALA A 615 26.67 -9.84 -14.16
CA ALA A 615 26.89 -8.42 -13.89
C ALA A 615 25.57 -7.66 -13.68
N ARG A 616 24.56 -7.92 -14.52
CA ARG A 616 23.21 -7.35 -14.40
C ARG A 616 22.57 -7.70 -13.05
N GLY A 617 22.71 -8.95 -12.61
CA GLY A 617 22.22 -9.41 -11.31
C GLY A 617 23.09 -9.03 -10.11
N SER A 618 24.24 -8.38 -10.34
CA SER A 618 25.27 -8.16 -9.30
C SER A 618 25.64 -9.45 -8.55
N LEU A 619 25.68 -10.58 -9.25
CA LEU A 619 26.00 -11.90 -8.69
C LEU A 619 27.51 -12.02 -8.43
N LEU A 620 27.88 -12.69 -7.34
CA LEU A 620 29.29 -12.89 -6.96
C LEU A 620 29.75 -14.30 -7.32
N LYS A 621 30.85 -14.41 -8.09
CA LYS A 621 31.43 -15.71 -8.52
C LYS A 621 31.83 -16.60 -7.33
N SER A 622 32.24 -16.00 -6.21
CA SER A 622 32.66 -16.71 -5.00
C SER A 622 31.52 -17.22 -4.12
N LYS A 623 30.26 -16.93 -4.47
CA LYS A 623 29.09 -17.27 -3.65
C LYS A 623 28.20 -18.26 -4.38
N THR A 624 27.58 -19.15 -3.60
CA THR A 624 26.60 -20.10 -4.12
C THR A 624 25.34 -19.36 -4.57
N LEU A 625 24.72 -19.85 -5.63
CA LEU A 625 23.44 -19.40 -6.13
C LEU A 625 22.33 -20.34 -5.65
N LEU A 626 21.19 -19.77 -5.27
CA LEU A 626 19.92 -20.46 -5.19
C LEU A 626 19.18 -20.25 -6.51
N VAL A 627 18.70 -21.35 -7.08
CA VAL A 627 17.94 -21.38 -8.33
C VAL A 627 16.52 -21.82 -8.05
N ASP A 628 15.56 -21.01 -8.51
CA ASP A 628 14.13 -21.22 -8.31
C ASP A 628 13.40 -21.20 -9.66
N LYS A 629 12.56 -22.21 -9.95
CA LYS A 629 11.67 -22.18 -11.12
C LYS A 629 10.52 -21.18 -10.89
N ILE A 630 10.21 -20.39 -11.92
CA ILE A 630 9.10 -19.43 -11.93
C ILE A 630 7.89 -20.01 -12.64
N ILE A 631 8.04 -20.43 -13.91
CA ILE A 631 6.95 -20.86 -14.81
C ILE A 631 7.47 -21.56 -16.09
#